data_AF-A0A1B6HEH6-F1
#
_entry.id   AF-A0A1B6HEH6-F1
#
_cell.length_a   1.000
_cell.length_b   1.000
_cell.length_c   1.000
_cell.angle_alpha   90.00
_cell.angle_beta   90.00
_cell.angle_gamma   90.00
#
_symmetry.space_group_name_H-M   'P 1'
#
loop_
_entity.id
_entity.type
_entity.pdbx_description
1 polymer ?
#
loop_
_entity_poly.entity_id
_entity_poly.type
_entity_poly.pdbx_seq_one_letter_code
_entity_poly.pdbx_strand_id
1 'polypeptide(L)'
;DGPEHTDRQNRLGFSKPIEKEFHKMTSRDRTLEFSNAIRSLASRQVVRAVAARDPRKAKHIQSYGEFMVIARTIGKNITSTYTKLEKLTLLAKRKSLFNDRPAEIQELTYIIKEDLNSLNQQIARLQEVSKAQRQSVATGTRQHLLSHSSSVVLAL
;
A
#
# COMPACT_ATOMS: atom_id res chain seq x y z
N ASP A 1 73.67 6.38 29.92
CA ASP A 1 74.06 7.76 29.58
C ASP A 1 73.37 8.21 28.31
N GLY A 2 72.52 9.24 28.44
CA GLY A 2 71.89 9.95 27.31
C GLY A 2 72.90 10.86 26.56
N PRO A 3 72.43 11.67 25.61
CA PRO A 3 71.59 12.82 25.98
C PRO A 3 70.40 13.14 25.06
N GLU A 4 69.42 13.81 25.67
CA GLU A 4 68.41 14.67 25.04
C GLU A 4 69.06 15.77 24.19
N HIS A 5 68.47 16.05 23.02
CA HIS A 5 68.32 17.43 22.59
C HIS A 5 66.95 17.63 21.93
N THR A 6 66.17 18.45 22.60
CA THR A 6 64.91 19.06 22.21
C THR A 6 65.09 19.89 20.94
N ASP A 7 64.14 19.76 20.01
CA ASP A 7 63.81 20.88 19.14
C ASP A 7 62.29 20.96 18.95
N ARG A 8 61.70 21.95 19.61
CA ARG A 8 60.32 22.39 19.44
C ARG A 8 60.31 23.49 18.38
N GLN A 9 59.78 23.23 17.20
CA GLN A 9 59.23 24.29 16.35
C GLN A 9 57.87 23.91 15.76
N ASN A 10 56.86 24.42 16.46
CA ASN A 10 55.51 24.76 16.04
C ASN A 10 55.38 25.13 14.55
N ARG A 11 54.62 24.35 13.75
CA ARG A 11 53.84 24.87 12.61
C ARG A 11 52.54 24.09 12.40
N LEU A 12 51.47 24.73 12.86
CA LEU A 12 50.18 24.87 12.17
C LEU A 12 49.45 23.58 11.80
N GLY A 13 48.45 23.25 12.62
CA GLY A 13 47.46 22.24 12.34
C GLY A 13 46.70 22.53 11.04
N PHE A 14 46.84 21.61 10.09
CA PHE A 14 45.87 21.41 9.03
C PHE A 14 44.95 20.28 9.47
N SER A 15 43.80 20.65 10.05
CA SER A 15 42.68 19.72 10.20
C SER A 15 42.23 19.29 8.80
N LYS A 16 42.47 18.03 8.46
CA LYS A 16 41.85 17.42 7.27
C LYS A 16 40.33 17.52 7.43
N PRO A 17 39.58 18.04 6.44
CA PRO A 17 38.13 18.00 6.50
C PRO A 17 37.68 16.54 6.50
N ILE A 18 36.86 16.18 7.49
CA ILE A 18 36.12 14.92 7.49
C ILE A 18 35.09 15.05 6.38
N GLU A 19 35.37 14.49 5.21
CA GLU A 19 34.35 14.25 4.19
C GLU A 19 33.29 13.36 4.83
N LYS A 20 32.15 13.95 5.20
CA LYS A 20 30.95 13.21 5.54
C LYS A 20 30.54 12.49 4.27
N GLU A 21 30.91 11.21 4.20
CA GLU A 21 30.37 10.27 3.23
C GLU A 21 28.87 10.16 3.49
N PHE A 22 28.09 11.04 2.86
CA PHE A 22 26.65 10.89 2.79
C PHE A 22 26.41 9.59 2.02
N HIS A 23 26.23 8.51 2.77
CA HIS A 23 25.65 7.28 2.27
C HIS A 23 24.28 7.64 1.71
N LYS A 24 24.27 7.94 0.41
CA LYS A 24 23.07 8.02 -0.39
C LYS A 24 22.46 6.64 -0.30
N MET A 25 21.52 6.45 0.62
CA MET A 25 20.57 5.34 0.54
C MET A 25 19.76 5.59 -0.73
N THR A 26 20.34 5.24 -1.87
CA THR A 26 19.57 5.05 -3.09
C THR A 26 18.59 3.96 -2.72
N SER A 27 17.31 4.30 -2.59
CA SER A 27 16.24 3.33 -2.57
C SER A 27 16.44 2.44 -3.78
N ARG A 28 17.02 1.26 -3.55
CA ARG A 28 17.36 0.33 -4.62
C ARG A 28 16.05 -0.03 -5.30
N ASP A 29 15.99 0.10 -6.62
CA ASP A 29 14.84 -0.36 -7.40
C ASP A 29 14.79 -1.90 -7.33
N ARG A 30 13.90 -2.41 -6.48
CA ARG A 30 13.72 -3.85 -6.24
C ARG A 30 12.63 -4.47 -7.11
N THR A 31 12.17 -3.77 -8.13
CA THR A 31 11.05 -4.20 -9.00
C THR A 31 11.39 -5.50 -9.74
N LEU A 32 12.66 -5.69 -10.11
CA LEU A 32 13.12 -6.90 -10.79
C LEU A 32 13.08 -8.12 -9.86
N GLU A 33 13.62 -7.97 -8.64
CA GLU A 33 13.59 -9.00 -7.61
C GLU A 33 12.15 -9.36 -7.23
N PHE A 34 11.26 -8.37 -7.10
CA PHE A 34 9.84 -8.59 -6.89
C PHE A 34 9.21 -9.38 -8.05
N SER A 35 9.44 -8.96 -9.29
CA SER A 35 8.92 -9.64 -10.49
C SER A 35 9.39 -11.10 -10.58
N ASN A 36 10.66 -11.34 -10.27
CA ASN A 36 11.25 -12.67 -10.24
C ASN A 36 10.68 -13.53 -9.10
N ALA A 37 10.46 -12.95 -7.92
CA ALA A 37 9.82 -13.62 -6.80
C ALA A 37 8.38 -14.03 -7.13
N ILE A 38 7.60 -13.15 -7.77
CA ILE A 38 6.21 -13.42 -8.17
C ILE A 38 6.15 -14.53 -9.23
N ARG A 39 7.00 -14.46 -10.27
CA ARG A 39 7.10 -15.54 -11.28
C ARG A 39 7.44 -16.88 -10.65
N SER A 40 8.37 -16.88 -9.69
CA SER A 40 8.78 -18.08 -8.97
C SER A 40 7.71 -18.62 -8.01
N LEU A 41 6.84 -17.75 -7.49
CA LEU A 41 5.70 -18.13 -6.67
C LEU A 41 4.59 -18.73 -7.54
N ALA A 42 4.29 -18.13 -8.69
CA ALA A 42 3.29 -18.61 -9.64
C ALA A 42 3.63 -20.01 -10.18
N SER A 43 4.88 -20.24 -10.57
CA SER A 43 5.34 -21.56 -11.04
C SER A 43 5.26 -22.62 -9.93
N ARG A 44 5.59 -22.27 -8.68
CA ARG A 44 5.45 -23.16 -7.52
C ARG A 44 4.00 -23.43 -7.13
N GLN A 45 3.09 -22.47 -7.32
CA GLN A 45 1.66 -22.64 -7.07
C GLN A 45 1.04 -23.64 -8.05
N VAL A 46 1.41 -23.60 -9.34
CA VAL A 46 0.95 -24.58 -10.33
C VAL A 46 1.42 -25.99 -9.97
N VAL A 47 2.69 -26.18 -9.61
CA VAL A 47 3.24 -27.50 -9.26
C VAL A 47 2.69 -28.04 -7.92
N ARG A 48 2.48 -27.17 -6.91
CA ARG A 48 1.87 -27.59 -5.63
C ARG A 48 0.35 -27.77 -5.68
N ALA A 49 -0.36 -27.07 -6.56
CA ALA A 49 -1.80 -27.26 -6.76
C ALA A 49 -2.13 -28.63 -7.33
N VAL A 50 -1.22 -29.21 -8.13
CA VAL A 50 -1.33 -30.59 -8.64
C VAL A 50 -0.95 -31.61 -7.56
N ALA A 51 0.00 -31.29 -6.67
CA ALA A 51 0.55 -32.23 -5.68
C ALA A 51 -0.14 -32.25 -4.30
N ALA A 52 -0.92 -31.22 -3.93
CA ALA A 52 -1.53 -31.13 -2.61
C ALA A 52 -2.99 -30.65 -2.69
N ARG A 53 -3.91 -31.57 -3.03
CA ARG A 53 -5.36 -31.34 -2.89
C ARG A 53 -5.78 -31.42 -1.42
N ASP A 54 -5.39 -30.43 -0.63
CA ASP A 54 -6.08 -30.13 0.62
C ASP A 54 -7.25 -29.18 0.30
N PRO A 55 -8.51 -29.66 0.27
CA PRO A 55 -9.67 -28.83 -0.08
C PRO A 55 -9.86 -27.65 0.88
N ARG A 56 -9.33 -27.71 2.10
CA ARG A 56 -9.38 -26.59 3.06
C ARG A 56 -8.44 -25.46 2.65
N LYS A 57 -7.22 -25.80 2.20
CA LYS A 57 -6.27 -24.80 1.67
C LYS A 57 -6.75 -24.16 0.39
N ALA A 58 -7.38 -24.93 -0.50
CA ALA A 58 -7.96 -24.40 -1.73
C ALA A 58 -9.05 -23.34 -1.44
N LYS A 59 -10.02 -23.65 -0.57
CA LYS A 59 -11.05 -22.68 -0.14
C LYS A 59 -10.45 -21.42 0.48
N HIS A 60 -9.38 -21.56 1.26
CA HIS A 60 -8.71 -20.43 1.87
C HIS A 60 -8.05 -19.49 0.86
N ILE A 61 -7.32 -20.05 -0.11
CA ILE A 61 -6.68 -19.28 -1.19
C ILE A 61 -7.73 -18.55 -2.02
N GLN A 62 -8.87 -19.18 -2.31
CA GLN A 62 -9.97 -18.55 -3.03
C GLN A 62 -10.57 -17.37 -2.25
N SER A 63 -10.84 -17.53 -0.95
CA SER A 63 -11.36 -16.46 -0.09
C SER A 63 -10.39 -15.26 0.02
N TYR A 64 -9.09 -15.53 0.13
CA TYR A 64 -8.07 -14.47 0.11
C TYR A 64 -8.02 -13.75 -1.26
N GLY A 65 -8.14 -14.50 -2.35
CA GLY A 65 -8.24 -13.93 -3.69
C GLY A 65 -9.44 -13.00 -3.85
N GLU A 66 -10.61 -13.43 -3.39
CA GLU A 66 -11.83 -12.62 -3.39
C GLU A 66 -11.66 -11.32 -2.59
N PHE A 67 -11.12 -11.41 -1.37
CA PHE A 67 -10.80 -10.24 -0.55
C PHE A 67 -9.93 -9.23 -1.31
N MET A 68 -8.85 -9.70 -1.94
CA MET A 68 -7.91 -8.84 -2.67
C MET A 68 -8.52 -8.19 -3.91
N VAL A 69 -9.42 -8.90 -4.61
CA VAL A 69 -10.15 -8.34 -5.76
C VAL A 69 -11.07 -7.20 -5.32
N ILE A 70 -11.83 -7.40 -4.23
CA ILE A 70 -12.74 -6.38 -3.69
C ILE A 70 -11.92 -5.17 -3.19
N ALA A 71 -10.87 -5.39 -2.39
CA ALA A 71 -10.03 -4.33 -1.85
C ALA A 71 -9.38 -3.48 -2.98
N ARG A 72 -8.89 -4.11 -4.05
CA ARG A 72 -8.35 -3.40 -5.21
C ARG A 72 -9.41 -2.54 -5.91
N THR A 73 -10.63 -3.06 -6.02
CA THR A 73 -11.75 -2.35 -6.66
C THR A 73 -12.15 -1.13 -5.85
N ILE A 74 -12.25 -1.26 -4.52
CA ILE A 74 -12.47 -0.13 -3.60
C ILE A 74 -11.37 0.93 -3.79
N GLY A 75 -10.10 0.54 -3.81
CA GLY A 75 -8.99 1.47 -4.03
C GLY A 75 -9.11 2.28 -5.33
N LYS A 76 -9.47 1.61 -6.44
CA LYS A 76 -9.73 2.29 -7.73
C LYS A 76 -10.91 3.26 -7.65
N ASN A 77 -11.98 2.86 -6.99
CA ASN A 77 -13.18 3.67 -6.85
C ASN A 77 -12.91 4.92 -5.99
N ILE A 78 -12.13 4.79 -4.90
CA ILE A 78 -11.69 5.93 -4.09
C ILE A 78 -10.95 6.96 -4.94
N THR A 79 -9.97 6.52 -5.75
CA THR A 79 -9.24 7.43 -6.66
C THR A 79 -10.19 8.09 -7.66
N SER A 80 -11.13 7.34 -8.22
CA SER A 80 -12.13 7.86 -9.16
C SER A 80 -13.05 8.91 -8.51
N THR A 81 -13.50 8.69 -7.28
CA THR A 81 -14.31 9.66 -6.52
C THR A 81 -13.48 10.90 -6.16
N TYR A 82 -12.22 10.71 -5.77
CA TYR A 82 -11.30 11.82 -5.48
C TYR A 82 -11.12 12.75 -6.68
N THR A 83 -10.88 12.22 -7.88
CA THR A 83 -10.78 13.05 -9.09
C THR A 83 -12.06 13.84 -9.38
N LYS A 84 -13.24 13.27 -9.10
CA LYS A 84 -14.50 14.00 -9.22
C LYS A 84 -14.61 15.12 -8.18
N LEU A 85 -14.19 14.88 -6.94
CA LEU A 85 -14.11 15.90 -5.89
C LEU A 85 -13.14 17.03 -6.25
N GLU A 86 -12.01 16.74 -6.88
CA GLU A 86 -11.08 17.75 -7.39
C GLU A 86 -11.76 18.62 -8.46
N LYS A 87 -12.46 18.00 -9.42
CA LYS A 87 -13.24 18.73 -10.44
C LYS A 87 -14.32 19.60 -9.79
N LEU A 88 -15.08 19.07 -8.82
CA LEU A 88 -16.11 19.80 -8.09
C LEU A 88 -15.50 20.99 -7.34
N THR A 89 -14.35 20.79 -6.70
CA THR A 89 -13.61 21.85 -6.00
C THR A 89 -13.19 22.96 -6.96
N LEU A 90 -12.72 22.61 -8.16
CA LEU A 90 -12.35 23.58 -9.18
C LEU A 90 -13.56 24.39 -9.66
N LEU A 91 -14.71 23.74 -9.87
CA LEU A 91 -15.96 24.40 -10.25
C LEU A 91 -16.45 25.34 -9.13
N ALA A 92 -16.41 24.90 -7.87
CA ALA A 92 -16.85 25.70 -6.73
C ALA A 92 -15.94 26.91 -6.43
N LYS A 93 -14.63 26.80 -6.73
CA LYS A 93 -13.66 27.89 -6.54
C LYS A 93 -13.69 28.95 -7.64
N ARG A 94 -14.25 28.63 -8.82
CA ARG A 94 -14.40 29.61 -9.90
C ARG A 94 -15.43 30.65 -9.49
N LYS A 95 -14.97 31.84 -9.10
CA LYS A 95 -15.84 33.02 -8.92
C LYS A 95 -16.05 33.66 -10.29
N SER A 96 -17.17 33.40 -10.95
CA SER A 96 -17.52 34.07 -12.20
C SER A 96 -18.95 34.59 -12.15
N LEU A 97 -19.13 35.91 -12.25
CA LEU A 97 -20.45 36.56 -12.20
C LEU A 97 -21.44 36.07 -13.28
N PHE A 98 -20.95 35.45 -14.37
CA PHE A 98 -21.78 35.09 -15.53
C PHE A 98 -21.52 33.66 -16.07
N ASN A 99 -20.53 32.93 -15.54
CA ASN A 99 -20.18 31.60 -16.05
C ASN A 99 -20.32 30.50 -14.99
N ASP A 100 -21.14 30.73 -13.97
CA ASP A 100 -21.49 29.69 -13.01
C ASP A 100 -22.24 28.57 -13.72
N ARG A 101 -21.91 27.32 -13.37
CA ARG A 101 -22.49 26.12 -13.95
C ARG A 101 -23.24 25.31 -12.89
N PRO A 102 -24.36 25.83 -12.36
CA PRO A 102 -25.08 25.18 -11.26
C PRO A 102 -25.56 23.77 -11.60
N ALA A 103 -25.99 23.53 -12.85
CA ALA A 103 -26.39 22.20 -13.31
C ALA A 103 -25.22 21.20 -13.29
N GLU A 104 -24.04 21.57 -13.81
CA GLU A 104 -22.84 20.71 -13.81
C GLU A 104 -22.38 20.41 -12.37
N ILE A 105 -22.45 21.41 -11.48
CA ILE A 105 -22.13 21.23 -10.05
C ILE A 105 -23.11 20.26 -9.39
N GLN A 106 -24.42 20.40 -9.64
CA GLN A 106 -25.45 19.53 -9.09
C GLN A 106 -25.30 18.09 -9.58
N GLU A 107 -25.11 17.89 -10.88
CA GLU A 107 -24.89 16.58 -11.48
C GLU A 107 -23.64 15.90 -10.92
N LEU A 108 -22.50 16.61 -10.90
CA LEU A 108 -21.25 16.07 -10.38
C LEU A 108 -21.36 15.74 -8.88
N THR A 109 -22.09 16.55 -8.12
CA THR A 109 -22.39 16.29 -6.71
C THR A 109 -23.23 15.02 -6.55
N TYR A 110 -24.24 14.82 -7.40
CA TYR A 110 -25.07 13.62 -7.39
C TYR A 110 -24.25 12.36 -7.70
N ILE A 111 -23.42 12.40 -8.74
CA ILE A 111 -22.51 11.29 -9.08
C ILE A 111 -21.57 10.97 -7.90
N ILE A 112 -21.01 11.97 -7.23
CA ILE A 112 -20.15 11.76 -6.07
C ILE A 112 -20.92 11.09 -4.91
N LYS A 113 -22.17 11.48 -4.67
CA LYS A 113 -23.00 10.83 -3.64
C LYS A 113 -23.23 9.35 -3.97
N GLU A 114 -23.56 9.04 -5.22
CA GLU A 114 -23.73 7.65 -5.67
C GLU A 114 -22.43 6.84 -5.56
N ASP A 115 -21.29 7.42 -5.95
CA ASP A 115 -19.97 6.80 -5.79
C ASP A 115 -19.67 6.47 -4.32
N LEU A 116 -19.97 7.38 -3.39
CA LEU A 116 -19.77 7.16 -1.95
C LEU A 116 -20.70 6.07 -1.41
N ASN A 117 -21.96 6.04 -1.84
CA ASN A 117 -22.91 4.99 -1.48
C ASN A 117 -22.42 3.61 -1.98
N SER A 118 -21.91 3.56 -3.21
CA SER A 118 -21.31 2.34 -3.78
C SER A 118 -20.05 1.91 -3.03
N LEU A 119 -19.19 2.86 -2.64
CA LEU A 119 -18.01 2.59 -1.82
C LEU A 119 -18.39 1.99 -0.46
N ASN A 120 -19.38 2.56 0.21
CA ASN A 120 -19.87 2.04 1.49
C ASN A 120 -20.39 0.58 1.37
N GLN A 121 -21.13 0.27 0.30
CA GLN A 121 -21.59 -1.10 0.03
C GLN A 121 -20.42 -2.06 -0.21
N GLN A 122 -19.43 -1.66 -1.00
CA GLN A 122 -18.24 -2.48 -1.26
C GLN A 122 -17.41 -2.72 0.01
N ILE A 123 -17.29 -1.70 0.89
CA ILE A 123 -16.61 -1.82 2.17
C ILE A 123 -17.36 -2.78 3.09
N ALA A 124 -18.69 -2.68 3.18
CA ALA A 124 -19.51 -3.61 3.95
C ALA A 124 -19.32 -5.07 3.46
N ARG A 125 -19.33 -5.29 2.14
CA ARG A 125 -19.03 -6.61 1.56
C ARG A 125 -17.62 -7.10 1.91
N LEU A 126 -16.61 -6.22 1.84
CA LEU A 126 -15.24 -6.59 2.21
C LEU A 126 -15.15 -7.02 3.70
N GLN A 127 -15.89 -6.34 4.57
CA GLN A 127 -15.99 -6.68 5.99
C GLN A 127 -16.64 -8.06 6.20
N GLU A 128 -17.69 -8.39 5.45
CA GLU A 128 -18.33 -9.73 5.47
C GLU A 128 -17.37 -10.84 5.06
N VAL A 129 -16.64 -10.66 3.94
CA VAL A 129 -15.62 -11.61 3.47
C VAL A 129 -14.54 -11.80 4.54
N SER A 130 -14.10 -10.72 5.18
CA SER A 130 -13.12 -10.76 6.28
C SER A 130 -13.64 -11.53 7.50
N LYS A 131 -14.91 -11.32 7.89
CA LYS A 131 -15.57 -12.06 8.99
C LYS A 131 -15.67 -13.56 8.68
N ALA A 132 -16.09 -13.92 7.47
CA ALA A 132 -16.19 -15.31 7.03
C ALA A 132 -14.82 -16.01 7.03
N GLN A 133 -13.77 -15.30 6.61
CA GLN A 133 -12.39 -15.80 6.68
C GLN A 133 -11.97 -16.09 8.13
N ARG A 134 -12.26 -15.19 9.08
CA ARG A 134 -11.95 -15.40 10.52
C ARG A 134 -12.69 -16.60 11.11
N GLN A 135 -13.98 -16.77 10.80
CA GLN A 135 -14.76 -17.91 11.29
C GLN A 135 -14.18 -19.25 10.79
N SER A 136 -13.69 -19.31 9.55
CA SER A 136 -13.05 -20.52 9.01
C SER A 136 -11.73 -20.89 9.70
N VAL A 137 -11.06 -19.90 10.32
CA VAL A 137 -9.75 -20.04 10.98
C VAL A 137 -9.89 -20.43 12.45
N ALA A 138 -10.93 -19.97 13.14
CA ALA A 138 -11.18 -20.33 14.55
C ALA A 138 -11.28 -21.86 14.76
N THR A 139 -11.58 -22.60 13.69
CA THR A 139 -11.68 -24.08 13.69
C THR A 139 -10.40 -24.79 13.22
N GLY A 140 -9.30 -24.09 12.89
CA GLY A 140 -8.11 -24.71 12.28
C GLY A 140 -6.77 -24.00 12.52
N THR A 141 -5.84 -24.71 13.17
CA THR A 141 -4.49 -24.28 13.56
C THR A 141 -3.56 -23.89 12.38
N ARG A 142 -3.39 -22.59 12.10
CA ARG A 142 -2.11 -21.94 11.70
C ARG A 142 -2.29 -20.43 11.51
N GLN A 143 -1.65 -19.65 12.38
CA GLN A 143 -1.90 -18.21 12.61
C GLN A 143 -1.14 -17.23 11.67
N HIS A 144 -0.11 -17.68 10.93
CA HIS A 144 0.91 -16.76 10.41
C HIS A 144 0.58 -16.09 9.05
N LEU A 145 -0.16 -16.74 8.14
CA LEU A 145 -0.54 -16.12 6.85
C LEU A 145 -1.71 -15.11 6.99
N LEU A 146 -2.35 -15.09 8.17
CA LEU A 146 -3.65 -14.48 8.44
C LEU A 146 -3.56 -13.10 9.11
N SER A 147 -2.40 -12.77 9.69
CA SER A 147 -2.24 -11.58 10.53
C SER A 147 -2.36 -10.26 9.73
N HIS A 148 -2.02 -10.28 8.44
CA HIS A 148 -1.93 -9.04 7.65
C HIS A 148 -3.26 -8.51 7.12
N SER A 149 -4.24 -9.37 6.78
CA SER A 149 -5.54 -8.90 6.27
C SER A 149 -6.56 -8.63 7.36
N SER A 150 -6.48 -9.35 8.49
CA SER A 150 -7.43 -9.19 9.60
C SER A 150 -7.25 -7.86 10.35
N SER A 151 -6.01 -7.38 10.49
CA SER A 151 -5.71 -6.17 11.27
C SER A 151 -6.11 -4.87 10.57
N VAL A 152 -6.26 -4.86 9.24
CA VAL A 152 -6.57 -3.64 8.46
C VAL A 152 -8.04 -3.24 8.58
N VAL A 153 -8.95 -4.22 8.71
CA VAL A 153 -10.41 -3.97 8.68
C VAL A 153 -10.97 -3.62 10.07
N LEU A 154 -10.24 -3.90 11.14
CA LEU A 154 -10.66 -3.66 12.53
C LEU A 154 -10.46 -2.21 13.00
N ALA A 155 -9.77 -1.38 12.22
CA ALA A 155 -9.41 0.00 12.58
C ALA A 155 -10.32 1.08 11.97
N LEU A 156 -11.48 0.70 11.42
CA LEU A 156 -12.42 1.60 10.72
C LEU A 156 -13.79 1.61 11.39
#